data_AF-A0A2V5ZS88-F1
#
_entry.id   AF-A0A2V5ZS88-F1
#
_cell.length_a   1.000
_cell.length_b   1.000
_cell.length_c   1.000
_cell.angle_alpha   90.00
_cell.angle_beta   90.00
_cell.angle_gamma   90.00
#
_symmetry.space_group_name_H-M   'P 1'
#
loop_
_entity.id
_entity.type
_entity.pdbx_description
1 polymer ?
#
loop_
_entity_poly.entity_id
_entity_poly.type
_entity_poly.pdbx_seq_one_letter_code
_entity_poly.pdbx_strand_id
1 'polypeptide(L)'
;EIDRITQNVAPLTDTYPKRLTDRPWDDEANHRFALNYLTAPAAVQRFVQSSLIKQIWPETLNPAAAEMESFLTVRQTRYLSEIVGSNKLAELDLYLRHSRLRMPVLEVLGSDGLRVSIAERIAKTSATPPLEVMPDLIAGALAQRNIDTAIQLLENEKDSGALGANDTFLLAYLYCLNGSVDKAETLIAANAGAIKKDSFADWLWEKLRTDFGFHPPAN
;
A
#
# COMPACT_ATOMS: atom_id res chain seq x y z
N GLU A 1 42.05 8.72 -22.70
CA GLU A 1 41.56 10.01 -22.16
C GLU A 1 41.19 9.95 -20.68
N ILE A 2 40.17 9.19 -20.25
CA ILE A 2 39.73 9.15 -18.84
C ILE A 2 40.86 8.72 -17.88
N ASP A 3 41.59 7.64 -18.19
CA ASP A 3 42.72 7.18 -17.35
C ASP A 3 43.85 8.20 -17.23
N ARG A 4 44.05 9.04 -18.25
CA ARG A 4 45.06 10.12 -18.21
C ARG A 4 44.63 11.24 -17.24
N ILE A 5 43.32 11.44 -17.07
CA ILE A 5 42.74 12.53 -16.27
C ILE A 5 42.60 12.12 -14.80
N THR A 6 42.48 10.83 -14.49
CA THR A 6 42.24 10.31 -13.13
C THR A 6 43.48 9.74 -12.44
N GLN A 7 44.63 9.73 -13.10
CA GLN A 7 45.82 8.95 -12.71
C GLN A 7 46.41 9.26 -11.32
N ASN A 8 46.09 10.42 -10.73
CA ASN A 8 46.52 10.81 -9.38
C ASN A 8 45.38 11.47 -8.57
N VAL A 9 44.13 11.26 -8.97
CA VAL A 9 42.96 11.79 -8.26
C VAL A 9 42.45 10.69 -7.33
N ALA A 10 42.36 10.99 -6.03
CA ALA A 10 41.74 10.07 -5.08
C ALA A 10 40.31 9.72 -5.54
N PRO A 11 39.86 8.46 -5.40
CA PRO A 11 38.50 8.09 -5.75
C PRO A 11 37.50 9.03 -5.07
N LEU A 12 36.44 9.41 -5.77
CA LEU A 12 35.34 10.16 -5.15
C LEU A 12 34.86 9.35 -3.92
N THR A 13 34.98 9.94 -2.74
CA THR A 13 34.43 9.42 -1.48
C THR A 13 32.95 9.81 -1.31
N ASP A 14 32.31 10.25 -2.40
CA ASP A 14 30.88 10.52 -2.39
C ASP A 14 30.09 9.22 -2.58
N THR A 15 29.41 8.82 -1.52
CA THR A 15 28.48 7.68 -1.52
C THR A 15 27.10 8.04 -2.10
N TYR A 16 26.93 9.27 -2.59
CA TYR A 16 25.66 9.80 -3.10
C TYR A 16 25.81 10.44 -4.49
N PRO A 17 25.94 9.63 -5.56
CA PRO A 17 26.31 10.05 -6.91
C PRO A 17 25.33 11.00 -7.64
N LYS A 18 24.31 11.53 -6.95
CA LYS A 18 23.27 12.44 -7.49
C LYS A 18 23.12 13.75 -6.71
N ARG A 19 24.05 14.10 -5.82
CA ARG A 19 23.97 15.37 -5.07
C ARG A 19 24.37 16.55 -5.96
N LEU A 20 23.50 17.57 -6.01
CA LEU A 20 23.80 18.87 -6.64
C LEU A 20 24.52 19.83 -5.68
N THR A 21 24.68 19.46 -4.40
CA THR A 21 25.29 20.30 -3.36
C THR A 21 26.01 19.45 -2.31
N ASP A 22 27.03 20.01 -1.66
CA ASP A 22 27.76 19.40 -0.54
C ASP A 22 26.96 19.38 0.79
N ARG A 23 25.77 20.01 0.82
CA ARG A 23 24.96 20.03 2.04
C ARG A 23 24.47 18.62 2.38
N PRO A 24 24.46 18.24 3.67
CA PRO A 24 23.86 16.99 4.10
C PRO A 24 22.36 16.99 3.82
N TRP A 25 21.81 15.79 3.62
CA TRP A 25 20.38 15.61 3.47
C TRP A 25 19.66 15.99 4.78
N ASP A 26 18.65 16.86 4.69
CA ASP A 26 17.83 17.29 5.80
C ASP A 26 16.40 16.77 5.59
N ASP A 27 16.11 15.60 6.16
CA ASP A 27 14.80 14.95 6.06
C ASP A 27 13.67 15.89 6.49
N GLU A 28 13.85 16.56 7.62
CA GLU A 28 12.84 17.41 8.23
C GLU A 28 12.54 18.65 7.38
N ALA A 29 13.57 19.31 6.82
CA ALA A 29 13.36 20.41 5.87
C ALA A 29 12.66 19.94 4.59
N ASN A 30 13.01 18.77 4.08
CA ASN A 30 12.36 18.17 2.91
C ASN A 30 10.90 17.82 3.20
N HIS A 31 10.60 17.29 4.38
CA HIS A 31 9.23 16.97 4.80
C HIS A 31 8.38 18.22 4.93
N ARG A 32 8.88 19.27 5.59
CA ARG A 32 8.16 20.56 5.66
C ARG A 32 7.89 21.15 4.28
N PHE A 33 8.89 21.10 3.39
CA PHE A 33 8.71 21.58 2.03
C PHE A 33 7.65 20.76 1.28
N ALA A 34 7.73 19.44 1.31
CA ALA A 34 6.80 18.55 0.63
C ALA A 34 5.37 18.67 1.17
N LEU A 35 5.19 18.81 2.48
CA LEU A 35 3.88 18.93 3.12
C LEU A 35 3.09 20.16 2.62
N ASN A 36 3.79 21.26 2.26
CA ASN A 36 3.15 22.42 1.65
C ASN A 36 2.44 22.08 0.33
N TYR A 37 2.97 21.12 -0.42
CA TYR A 37 2.39 20.64 -1.68
C TYR A 37 1.33 19.56 -1.50
N LEU A 38 1.45 18.79 -0.42
CA LEU A 38 0.62 17.60 -0.17
C LEU A 38 -0.61 17.87 0.67
N THR A 39 -0.64 18.97 1.42
CA THR A 39 -1.83 19.40 2.17
C THR A 39 -3.03 19.55 1.23
N ALA A 40 -4.07 18.74 1.43
CA ALA A 40 -5.14 18.52 0.45
C ALA A 40 -5.92 19.80 0.10
N PRO A 41 -6.41 20.62 1.05
CA PRO A 41 -7.13 21.85 0.68
C PRO A 41 -6.29 22.82 -0.16
N ALA A 42 -5.01 23.00 0.20
CA ALA A 42 -4.09 23.84 -0.56
C ALA A 42 -3.76 23.25 -1.93
N ALA A 43 -3.66 21.92 -2.02
CA ALA A 43 -3.44 21.21 -3.28
C ALA A 43 -4.64 21.35 -4.22
N VAL A 44 -5.87 21.24 -3.71
CA VAL A 44 -7.11 21.46 -4.49
C VAL A 44 -7.12 22.87 -5.05
N GLN A 45 -6.85 23.88 -4.21
CA GLN A 45 -6.83 25.27 -4.65
C GLN A 45 -5.83 25.48 -5.80
N ARG A 46 -4.59 24.99 -5.65
CA ARG A 46 -3.57 25.09 -6.71
C ARG A 46 -3.98 24.34 -7.98
N PHE A 47 -4.57 23.16 -7.83
CA PHE A 47 -5.03 22.35 -8.95
C PHE A 47 -6.11 23.06 -9.76
N VAL A 48 -7.16 23.56 -9.11
CA VAL A 48 -8.27 24.29 -9.76
C VAL A 48 -7.80 25.61 -10.40
N GLN A 49 -6.86 26.30 -9.76
CA GLN A 49 -6.36 27.59 -10.26
C GLN A 49 -5.32 27.45 -11.38
N SER A 50 -4.72 26.28 -11.53
CA SER A 50 -3.64 26.01 -12.50
C SER A 50 -4.05 26.32 -13.94
N SER A 51 -3.25 27.12 -14.63
CA SER A 51 -3.41 27.40 -16.06
C SER A 51 -3.30 26.14 -16.91
N LEU A 52 -2.40 25.22 -16.53
CA LEU A 52 -2.23 23.95 -17.22
C LEU A 52 -3.49 23.08 -17.09
N ILE A 53 -4.03 22.93 -15.88
CA ILE A 53 -5.25 22.13 -15.66
C ILE A 53 -6.41 22.70 -16.46
N LYS A 54 -6.58 24.04 -16.50
CA LYS A 54 -7.60 24.67 -17.34
C LYS A 54 -7.47 24.35 -18.84
N GLN A 55 -6.29 23.97 -19.32
CA GLN A 55 -6.04 23.62 -20.72
C GLN A 55 -6.17 22.13 -21.00
N ILE A 56 -5.75 21.26 -20.08
CA ILE A 56 -5.64 19.81 -20.32
C ILE A 56 -6.73 18.99 -19.65
N TRP A 57 -7.49 19.57 -18.73
CA TRP A 57 -8.50 18.82 -17.98
C TRP A 57 -9.69 18.48 -18.88
N PRO A 58 -10.19 17.23 -18.83
CA PRO A 58 -11.35 16.86 -19.62
C PRO A 58 -12.56 17.75 -19.31
N GLU A 59 -13.19 18.31 -20.34
CA GLU A 59 -14.37 19.19 -20.20
C GLU A 59 -15.54 18.50 -19.50
N THR A 60 -15.59 17.16 -19.58
CA THR A 60 -16.61 16.32 -18.93
C THR A 60 -16.45 16.21 -17.42
N LEU A 61 -15.32 16.65 -16.86
CA LEU A 61 -15.01 16.56 -15.44
C LEU A 61 -14.86 17.95 -14.82
N ASN A 62 -15.57 18.20 -13.72
CA ASN A 62 -15.39 19.45 -12.97
C ASN A 62 -14.13 19.35 -12.09
N PRO A 63 -13.08 20.17 -12.32
CA PRO A 63 -11.87 20.15 -11.51
C PRO A 63 -12.11 20.58 -10.05
N ALA A 64 -13.22 21.27 -9.77
CA ALA A 64 -13.64 21.67 -8.42
C ALA A 64 -14.66 20.69 -7.80
N ALA A 65 -14.87 19.51 -8.38
CA ALA A 65 -15.71 18.49 -7.77
C ALA A 65 -15.15 18.04 -6.41
N ALA A 66 -16.04 17.76 -5.46
CA ALA A 66 -15.67 17.27 -4.13
C ALA A 66 -14.84 15.96 -4.16
N GLU A 67 -14.97 15.18 -5.23
CA GLU A 67 -14.18 13.96 -5.44
C GLU A 67 -12.68 14.27 -5.61
N MET A 68 -12.33 15.42 -6.19
CA MET A 68 -10.93 15.84 -6.35
C MET A 68 -10.25 16.07 -5.00
N GLU A 69 -10.97 16.69 -4.06
CA GLU A 69 -10.48 16.85 -2.69
C GLU A 69 -10.26 15.49 -2.03
N SER A 70 -11.19 14.56 -2.19
CA SER A 70 -11.05 13.19 -1.67
C SER A 70 -9.79 12.48 -2.20
N PHE A 71 -9.48 12.62 -3.49
CA PHE A 71 -8.25 12.05 -4.07
C PHE A 71 -6.98 12.69 -3.51
N LEU A 72 -6.98 14.01 -3.30
CA LEU A 72 -5.85 14.72 -2.73
C LEU A 72 -5.70 14.44 -1.22
N THR A 73 -6.79 14.18 -0.50
CA THR A 73 -6.77 13.67 0.87
C THR A 73 -6.15 12.29 0.92
N VAL A 74 -6.53 11.37 0.03
CA VAL A 74 -5.90 10.04 -0.05
C VAL A 74 -4.38 10.17 -0.28
N ARG A 75 -3.97 11.05 -1.20
CA ARG A 75 -2.54 11.33 -1.44
C ARG A 75 -1.84 11.88 -0.20
N GLN A 76 -2.46 12.80 0.53
CA GLN A 76 -1.90 13.34 1.78
C GLN A 76 -1.78 12.24 2.84
N THR A 77 -2.81 11.43 3.04
CA THR A 77 -2.83 10.32 4.00
C THR A 77 -1.73 9.31 3.68
N ARG A 78 -1.55 8.94 2.42
CA ARG A 78 -0.45 8.05 1.99
C ARG A 78 0.91 8.62 2.33
N TYR A 79 1.15 9.88 1.99
CA TYR A 79 2.42 10.53 2.32
C TYR A 79 2.69 10.52 3.82
N LEU A 80 1.74 10.95 4.63
CA LEU A 80 1.91 10.95 6.08
C LEU A 80 2.16 9.55 6.61
N SER A 81 1.45 8.55 6.10
CA SER A 81 1.62 7.15 6.50
C SER A 81 3.03 6.61 6.25
N GLU A 82 3.67 7.02 5.15
CA GLU A 82 5.05 6.64 4.86
C GLU A 82 6.07 7.37 5.76
N ILE A 83 5.79 8.61 6.15
CA ILE A 83 6.73 9.44 6.92
C ILE A 83 6.64 9.20 8.43
N VAL A 84 5.43 9.19 8.99
CA VAL A 84 5.21 9.04 10.44
C VAL A 84 4.89 7.60 10.85
N GLY A 85 4.74 6.71 9.88
CA GLY A 85 4.27 5.34 10.08
C GLY A 85 2.75 5.25 10.17
N SER A 86 2.23 4.08 9.80
CA SER A 86 0.80 3.80 9.82
C SER A 86 0.52 2.32 10.08
N ASN A 87 -0.73 2.04 10.44
CA ASN A 87 -1.26 0.70 10.33
C ASN A 87 -1.67 0.46 8.85
N LYS A 88 -0.86 -0.30 8.12
CA LYS A 88 -1.11 -0.59 6.69
C LYS A 88 -2.45 -1.27 6.43
N LEU A 89 -2.94 -2.11 7.36
CA LEU A 89 -4.23 -2.77 7.21
C LEU A 89 -5.39 -1.80 7.45
N ALA A 90 -5.21 -0.79 8.31
CA ALA A 90 -6.16 0.31 8.46
C ALA A 90 -6.27 1.17 7.19
N GLU A 91 -5.12 1.48 6.58
CA GLU A 91 -5.11 2.16 5.29
C GLU A 91 -5.75 1.31 4.18
N LEU A 92 -5.45 0.01 4.17
CA LEU A 92 -6.05 -0.91 3.20
C LEU A 92 -7.57 -0.97 3.35
N ASP A 93 -8.10 -1.04 4.58
CA ASP A 93 -9.54 -0.99 4.84
C ASP A 93 -10.17 0.31 4.33
N LEU A 94 -9.53 1.46 4.60
CA LEU A 94 -9.97 2.76 4.07
C LEU A 94 -10.10 2.70 2.54
N TYR A 95 -9.08 2.20 1.86
CA TYR A 95 -9.10 2.16 0.40
C TYR A 95 -10.08 1.12 -0.14
N LEU A 96 -10.18 -0.06 0.47
CA LEU A 96 -11.05 -1.13 -0.01
C LEU A 96 -12.54 -0.77 0.15
N ARG A 97 -12.93 -0.18 1.29
CA ARG A 97 -14.34 0.06 1.64
C ARG A 97 -14.83 1.47 1.34
N HIS A 98 -13.94 2.45 1.35
CA HIS A 98 -14.31 3.87 1.25
C HIS A 98 -13.73 4.56 0.02
N SER A 99 -13.11 3.80 -0.90
CA SER A 99 -12.60 4.32 -2.16
C SER A 99 -12.75 3.33 -3.30
N ARG A 100 -12.83 3.86 -4.52
CA ARG A 100 -12.74 3.08 -5.78
C ARG A 100 -11.36 3.12 -6.41
N LEU A 101 -10.41 3.80 -5.76
CA LEU A 101 -9.04 3.91 -6.26
C LEU A 101 -8.34 2.55 -6.17
N ARG A 102 -7.63 2.23 -7.25
CA ARG A 102 -6.86 0.99 -7.38
C ARG A 102 -5.42 1.18 -6.91
N MET A 103 -4.81 2.31 -7.27
CA MET A 103 -3.39 2.59 -7.00
C MET A 103 -3.05 2.61 -5.51
N PRO A 104 -3.82 3.25 -4.61
CA PRO A 104 -3.50 3.24 -3.17
C PRO A 104 -3.51 1.82 -2.57
N VAL A 105 -4.34 0.91 -3.10
CA VAL A 105 -4.36 -0.49 -2.68
C VAL A 105 -3.06 -1.20 -3.06
N LEU A 106 -2.59 -0.99 -4.30
CA LEU A 106 -1.32 -1.54 -4.77
C LEU A 106 -0.14 -1.01 -3.94
N GLU A 107 -0.10 0.31 -3.72
CA GLU A 107 0.99 0.98 -3.00
C GLU A 107 1.09 0.53 -1.53
N VAL A 108 -0.04 0.41 -0.82
CA VAL A 108 -0.06 -0.12 0.56
C VAL A 108 0.54 -1.52 0.65
N LEU A 109 0.27 -2.35 -0.36
CA LEU A 109 0.77 -3.72 -0.48
C LEU A 109 2.18 -3.78 -1.10
N GLY A 110 2.82 -2.63 -1.36
CA GLY A 110 4.17 -2.57 -1.91
C GLY A 110 4.27 -3.02 -3.37
N SER A 111 3.17 -2.96 -4.11
CA SER A 111 3.08 -3.34 -5.52
C SER A 111 2.78 -2.12 -6.41
N ASP A 112 2.76 -2.34 -7.72
CA ASP A 112 2.39 -1.35 -8.73
C ASP A 112 1.82 -2.04 -9.98
N GLY A 113 1.28 -1.25 -10.92
CA GLY A 113 0.65 -1.79 -12.11
C GLY A 113 1.57 -2.61 -13.01
N LEU A 114 2.87 -2.30 -13.05
CA LEU A 114 3.84 -3.07 -13.83
C LEU A 114 4.12 -4.42 -13.17
N ARG A 115 4.36 -4.44 -11.86
CA ARG A 115 4.57 -5.68 -11.09
C ARG A 115 3.38 -6.61 -11.20
N VAL A 116 2.15 -6.10 -11.03
CA VAL A 116 0.92 -6.87 -11.23
C VAL A 116 0.86 -7.46 -12.65
N SER A 117 1.14 -6.65 -13.67
CA SER A 117 1.10 -7.11 -15.07
C SER A 117 2.11 -8.23 -15.34
N ILE A 118 3.31 -8.17 -14.74
CA ILE A 118 4.32 -9.21 -14.84
C ILE A 118 3.85 -10.48 -14.11
N ALA A 119 3.36 -10.34 -12.88
CA ALA A 119 2.84 -11.43 -12.07
C ALA A 119 1.69 -12.19 -12.77
N GLU A 120 0.70 -11.45 -13.30
CA GLU A 120 -0.41 -12.01 -14.07
C GLU A 120 0.07 -12.75 -15.34
N ARG A 121 1.13 -12.25 -16.00
CA ARG A 121 1.70 -12.92 -17.17
C ARG A 121 2.35 -14.25 -16.80
N ILE A 122 3.08 -14.28 -15.69
CA ILE A 122 3.72 -15.51 -15.17
C ILE A 122 2.65 -16.52 -14.75
N ALA A 123 1.62 -16.07 -14.03
CA ALA A 123 0.52 -16.92 -13.58
C ALA A 123 -0.24 -17.59 -14.74
N LYS A 124 -0.33 -16.96 -15.92
CA LYS A 124 -0.94 -17.57 -17.12
C LYS A 124 -0.13 -18.72 -17.71
N THR A 125 1.17 -18.79 -17.42
CA THR A 125 2.09 -19.79 -17.98
C THR A 125 2.38 -20.97 -17.06
N SER A 126 1.85 -20.95 -15.83
CA SER A 126 2.14 -21.97 -14.81
C SER A 126 0.84 -22.40 -14.12
N ALA A 127 0.66 -23.71 -13.93
CA ALA A 127 -0.51 -24.24 -13.23
C ALA A 127 -0.59 -23.75 -11.77
N THR A 128 0.56 -23.55 -11.14
CA THR A 128 0.70 -22.92 -9.83
C THR A 128 1.67 -21.74 -9.97
N PRO A 129 1.24 -20.50 -9.68
CA PRO A 129 2.13 -19.35 -9.71
C PRO A 129 3.28 -19.50 -8.70
N PRO A 130 4.51 -19.05 -9.05
CA PRO A 130 5.63 -18.99 -8.10
C PRO A 130 5.30 -18.10 -6.89
N LEU A 131 5.88 -18.42 -5.72
CA LEU A 131 5.64 -17.65 -4.49
C LEU A 131 6.08 -16.18 -4.63
N GLU A 132 7.09 -15.91 -5.44
CA GLU A 132 7.64 -14.57 -5.66
C GLU A 132 6.65 -13.60 -6.31
N VAL A 133 5.66 -14.13 -7.05
CA VAL A 133 4.63 -13.30 -7.71
C VAL A 133 3.33 -13.23 -6.93
N MET A 134 3.16 -14.05 -5.88
CA MET A 134 1.92 -14.12 -5.11
C MET A 134 1.53 -12.78 -4.46
N PRO A 135 2.45 -12.02 -3.83
CA PRO A 135 2.11 -10.71 -3.26
C PRO A 135 1.52 -9.74 -4.30
N ASP A 136 2.07 -9.75 -5.51
CA ASP A 136 1.60 -8.89 -6.61
C ASP A 136 0.25 -9.37 -7.17
N LEU A 137 0.01 -10.68 -7.23
CA LEU A 137 -1.30 -11.24 -7.62
C LEU A 137 -2.38 -10.89 -6.58
N ILE A 138 -2.08 -11.02 -5.30
CA ILE A 138 -2.99 -10.66 -4.19
C ILE A 138 -3.29 -9.15 -4.25
N ALA A 139 -2.26 -8.32 -4.41
CA ALA A 139 -2.44 -6.87 -4.57
C ALA A 139 -3.29 -6.52 -5.78
N GLY A 140 -3.05 -7.17 -6.93
CA GLY A 140 -3.85 -7.02 -8.14
C GLY A 140 -5.32 -7.36 -7.93
N ALA A 141 -5.61 -8.50 -7.29
CA ALA A 141 -6.97 -8.94 -6.97
C ALA A 141 -7.69 -7.94 -6.05
N LEU A 142 -7.04 -7.50 -4.97
CA LEU A 142 -7.59 -6.51 -4.04
C LEU A 142 -7.80 -5.13 -4.68
N ALA A 143 -6.87 -4.69 -5.53
CA ALA A 143 -7.01 -3.45 -6.29
C ALA A 143 -8.20 -3.51 -7.26
N GLN A 144 -8.55 -4.69 -7.76
CA GLN A 144 -9.75 -4.93 -8.57
C GLN A 144 -11.02 -5.21 -7.74
N ARG A 145 -10.92 -5.22 -6.40
CA ARG A 145 -11.99 -5.61 -5.46
C ARG A 145 -12.50 -7.03 -5.67
N ASN A 146 -11.67 -7.90 -6.24
CA ASN A 146 -11.96 -9.32 -6.34
C ASN A 146 -11.50 -10.02 -5.05
N ILE A 147 -12.32 -9.88 -4.01
CA ILE A 147 -12.03 -10.39 -2.66
C ILE A 147 -11.92 -11.92 -2.68
N ASP A 148 -12.78 -12.60 -3.45
CA ASP A 148 -12.76 -14.05 -3.58
C ASP A 148 -11.44 -14.57 -4.15
N THR A 149 -10.93 -13.93 -5.22
CA THR A 149 -9.62 -14.31 -5.79
C THR A 149 -8.48 -14.03 -4.83
N ALA A 150 -8.50 -12.92 -4.09
CA ALA A 150 -7.48 -12.64 -3.08
C ALA A 150 -7.49 -13.69 -1.95
N ILE A 151 -8.68 -14.08 -1.47
CA ILE A 151 -8.84 -15.15 -0.49
C ILE A 151 -8.29 -16.46 -1.03
N GLN A 152 -8.64 -16.85 -2.26
CA GLN A 152 -8.17 -18.09 -2.87
C GLN A 152 -6.64 -18.14 -2.98
N LEU A 153 -6.00 -17.02 -3.35
CA LEU A 153 -4.55 -16.92 -3.43
C LEU A 153 -3.88 -17.10 -2.05
N LEU A 154 -4.42 -16.46 -1.01
CA LEU A 154 -3.94 -16.59 0.37
C LEU A 154 -4.21 -17.97 0.97
N GLU A 155 -5.36 -18.60 0.67
CA GLU A 155 -5.67 -19.98 1.05
C GLU A 155 -4.66 -20.96 0.42
N ASN A 156 -4.25 -20.74 -0.83
CA ASN A 156 -3.21 -21.55 -1.47
C ASN A 156 -1.84 -21.41 -0.79
N GLU A 157 -1.44 -20.18 -0.40
CA GLU A 157 -0.20 -19.97 0.37
C GLU A 157 -0.26 -20.64 1.74
N LYS A 158 -1.43 -20.60 2.38
CA LYS A 158 -1.69 -21.32 3.64
C LYS A 158 -1.49 -22.82 3.47
N ASP A 159 -2.07 -23.40 2.42
CA ASP A 159 -2.01 -24.83 2.16
C ASP A 159 -0.60 -25.30 1.77
N SER A 160 0.22 -24.42 1.18
CA SER A 160 1.64 -24.68 0.91
C SER A 160 2.56 -24.39 2.11
N GLY A 161 2.03 -23.94 3.25
CA GLY A 161 2.83 -23.57 4.43
C GLY A 161 3.68 -22.31 4.26
N ALA A 162 3.37 -21.48 3.26
CA ALA A 162 4.10 -20.25 2.93
C ALA A 162 3.48 -18.99 3.56
N LEU A 163 2.29 -19.11 4.16
CA LEU A 163 1.55 -17.98 4.71
C LEU A 163 2.29 -17.33 5.90
N GLY A 164 2.65 -16.05 5.75
CA GLY A 164 3.25 -15.25 6.81
C GLY A 164 2.22 -14.74 7.82
N ALA A 165 2.71 -14.12 8.91
CA ALA A 165 1.85 -13.52 9.93
C ALA A 165 1.00 -12.35 9.38
N ASN A 166 1.59 -11.49 8.54
CA ASN A 166 0.87 -10.39 7.91
C ASN A 166 -0.23 -10.89 6.97
N ASP A 167 0.06 -11.95 6.21
CA ASP A 167 -0.90 -12.57 5.30
C ASP A 167 -2.00 -13.31 6.06
N THR A 168 -1.68 -13.85 7.25
CA THR A 168 -2.68 -14.40 8.18
C THR A 168 -3.66 -13.32 8.64
N PHE A 169 -3.16 -12.15 9.04
CA PHE A 169 -4.03 -11.02 9.41
C PHE A 169 -4.86 -10.50 8.23
N LEU A 170 -4.25 -10.40 7.04
CA LEU A 170 -4.95 -10.01 5.83
C LEU A 170 -6.06 -11.01 5.49
N LEU A 171 -5.77 -12.32 5.51
CA LEU A 171 -6.75 -13.36 5.22
C LEU A 171 -7.90 -13.36 6.24
N ALA A 172 -7.63 -13.21 7.53
CA ALA A 172 -8.67 -13.07 8.55
C ALA A 172 -9.56 -11.84 8.29
N TYR A 173 -8.96 -10.70 7.96
CA TYR A 173 -9.71 -9.50 7.58
C TYR A 173 -10.57 -9.72 6.33
N LEU A 174 -10.03 -10.36 5.29
CA LEU A 174 -10.76 -10.62 4.05
C LEU A 174 -11.91 -11.63 4.25
N TYR A 175 -11.72 -12.64 5.09
CA TYR A 175 -12.81 -13.54 5.48
C TYR A 175 -13.95 -12.78 6.14
N CYS A 176 -13.66 -11.90 7.11
CA CYS A 176 -14.68 -11.04 7.72
C CYS A 176 -15.36 -10.13 6.68
N LEU A 177 -14.56 -9.51 5.79
CA LEU A 177 -15.07 -8.66 4.72
C LEU A 177 -16.01 -9.41 3.75
N ASN A 178 -15.75 -10.70 3.52
CA ASN A 178 -16.57 -11.59 2.69
C ASN A 178 -17.67 -12.34 3.49
N GLY A 179 -17.93 -11.96 4.74
CA GLY A 179 -18.98 -12.55 5.58
C GLY A 179 -18.67 -13.92 6.18
N SER A 180 -17.44 -14.42 6.03
CA SER A 180 -16.99 -15.73 6.55
C SER A 180 -16.31 -15.59 7.92
N VAL A 181 -16.98 -15.00 8.90
CA VAL A 181 -16.39 -14.70 10.23
C VAL A 181 -15.87 -15.95 10.94
N ASP A 182 -16.61 -17.06 10.88
CA ASP A 182 -16.19 -18.34 11.49
C ASP A 182 -14.86 -18.86 10.93
N LYS A 183 -14.59 -18.64 9.64
CA LYS A 183 -13.29 -18.99 9.02
C LYS A 183 -12.17 -18.11 9.57
N ALA A 184 -12.45 -16.82 9.78
CA ALA A 184 -11.48 -15.89 10.37
C ALA A 184 -11.13 -16.30 11.81
N GLU A 185 -12.13 -16.59 12.64
CA GLU A 185 -11.93 -17.01 14.03
C GLU A 185 -11.13 -18.32 14.10
N THR A 186 -11.49 -19.30 13.27
CA THR A 186 -10.76 -20.57 13.17
C THR A 186 -9.31 -20.36 12.75
N LEU A 187 -9.05 -19.50 11.75
CA LEU A 187 -7.71 -19.19 11.27
C LEU A 187 -6.86 -18.56 12.37
N ILE A 188 -7.39 -17.57 13.08
CA ILE A 188 -6.66 -16.86 14.13
C ILE A 188 -6.42 -17.77 15.33
N ALA A 189 -7.40 -18.57 15.74
CA ALA A 189 -7.23 -19.54 16.83
C ALA A 189 -6.13 -20.58 16.52
N ALA A 190 -6.09 -21.08 15.28
CA ALA A 190 -5.05 -22.03 14.84
C ALA A 190 -3.63 -21.43 14.82
N ASN A 191 -3.52 -20.10 14.69
CA ASN A 191 -2.24 -19.38 14.60
C ASN A 191 -1.91 -18.55 15.86
N ALA A 192 -2.69 -18.69 16.94
CA ALA A 192 -2.56 -17.85 18.13
C ALA A 192 -1.15 -17.86 18.73
N GLY A 193 -0.45 -18.99 18.69
CA GLY A 193 0.92 -19.11 19.20
C GLY A 193 2.00 -18.39 18.38
N ALA A 194 1.72 -18.05 17.11
CA ALA A 194 2.63 -17.33 16.22
C ALA A 194 2.35 -15.82 16.18
N ILE A 195 1.16 -15.41 16.62
CA ILE A 195 0.72 -14.01 16.63
C ILE A 195 1.35 -13.29 17.82
N LYS A 196 2.18 -12.29 17.53
CA LYS A 196 2.68 -11.39 18.57
C LYS A 196 1.55 -10.47 19.01
N LYS A 197 1.43 -10.27 20.32
CA LYS A 197 0.54 -9.27 20.89
C LYS A 197 1.20 -7.91 20.78
N ASP A 198 0.67 -7.07 19.90
CA ASP A 198 1.10 -5.72 19.68
C ASP A 198 -0.10 -4.80 19.37
N SER A 199 0.17 -3.50 19.25
CA SER A 199 -0.86 -2.49 18.99
C SER A 199 -1.55 -2.68 17.64
N PHE A 200 -0.91 -3.35 16.68
CA PHE A 200 -1.51 -3.67 15.39
C PHE A 200 -2.57 -4.77 15.53
N ALA A 201 -2.23 -5.86 16.22
CA ALA A 201 -3.15 -6.96 16.48
C ALA A 201 -4.35 -6.48 17.32
N ASP A 202 -4.11 -5.69 18.37
CA ASP A 202 -5.17 -5.12 19.22
C ASP A 202 -6.13 -4.24 18.41
N TRP A 203 -5.60 -3.39 17.53
CA TRP A 203 -6.42 -2.59 16.62
C TRP A 203 -7.26 -3.47 15.69
N LEU A 204 -6.66 -4.54 15.12
CA LEU A 204 -7.36 -5.42 14.19
C LEU A 204 -8.50 -6.16 14.90
N TRP A 205 -8.27 -6.71 16.09
CA TRP A 205 -9.32 -7.39 16.85
C TRP A 205 -10.49 -6.49 17.17
N GLU A 206 -10.21 -5.26 17.61
CA GLU A 206 -11.27 -4.31 17.92
C GLU A 206 -12.07 -3.93 16.68
N LYS A 207 -11.39 -3.74 15.55
CA LYS A 207 -12.04 -3.48 14.27
C LYS A 207 -12.90 -4.66 13.82
N LEU A 208 -12.35 -5.88 13.83
CA LEU A 208 -13.10 -7.05 13.39
C LEU A 208 -14.32 -7.31 14.27
N ARG A 209 -14.17 -7.12 15.58
CA ARG A 209 -15.25 -7.25 16.56
C ARG A 209 -16.36 -6.23 16.31
N THR A 210 -15.99 -4.96 16.13
CA THR A 210 -16.94 -3.86 15.95
C THR A 210 -17.67 -3.93 14.61
N ASP A 211 -16.93 -4.20 13.53
CA ASP A 211 -17.47 -4.11 12.17
C ASP A 211 -18.14 -5.42 11.71
N PHE A 212 -17.73 -6.57 12.24
CA PHE A 212 -18.13 -7.89 11.73
C PHE A 212 -18.59 -8.87 12.81
N GLY A 213 -18.51 -8.54 14.10
CA GLY A 213 -18.90 -9.44 15.19
C GLY A 213 -17.90 -10.57 15.47
N PHE A 214 -16.64 -10.41 15.06
CA PHE A 214 -15.55 -11.36 15.31
C PHE A 214 -15.18 -11.47 16.81
N HIS A 215 -14.92 -12.68 17.27
CA HIS A 215 -14.45 -12.97 18.63
C HIS A 215 -12.96 -13.32 18.62
N PRO A 216 -12.09 -12.45 19.15
CA PRO A 216 -10.67 -12.77 19.27
C PRO A 216 -10.45 -13.94 20.23
N PRO A 217 -9.40 -14.75 20.02
CA PRO A 217 -9.08 -15.86 20.90
C PRO A 217 -8.92 -15.38 22.35
N ALA A 218 -9.45 -16.14 23.31
CA ALA A 218 -9.26 -15.88 24.73
C ALA A 218 -7.76 -15.98 25.07
N ASN A 219 -7.24 -14.99 25.81
CA ASN A 219 -5.86 -15.02 26.31
C ASN A 219 -5.63 -16.20 27.26
#